data_AF-A0A508AG78-F1
#
_entry.id   AF-A0A508AG78-F1
#
_cell.length_a   1.000
_cell.length_b   1.000
_cell.length_c   1.000
_cell.angle_alpha   90.00
_cell.angle_beta   90.00
_cell.angle_gamma   90.00
#
_symmetry.space_group_name_H-M   'P 1'
#
loop_
_entity.id
_entity.type
_entity.pdbx_description
1 polymer ?
#
loop_
_entity_poly.entity_id
_entity_poly.type
_entity_poly.pdbx_seq_one_letter_code
_entity_poly.pdbx_strand_id
1 'polypeptide(L)'
;MKHAISILAVCVALAACKPASDGDGAQPVVDNAPAEPTPAQATTDTPLPPAEAPVRGPAFDKTLELQGIGFHVQGGDGQVTVTPTGLEASNEPMTRDIDGQVKDAELADLDADGSPEVYVFVTPASEGAPAGLVAFAANKRKSLSDIYLAPLADDQDAADGYKGGDEIAVVENRLIRRFPLVGEDGQPTGKTRQVVYRLMPGEAGWVLEKERISEF
;
A
#
# COMPACT_ATOMS: atom_id res chain seq x y z
N MET A 1 49.52 -10.01 11.70
CA MET A 1 50.26 -10.23 10.44
C MET A 1 49.58 -11.39 9.73
N LYS A 2 48.90 -11.31 8.59
CA LYS A 2 48.78 -10.34 7.48
C LYS A 2 47.33 -10.44 6.98
N HIS A 3 46.68 -9.30 6.70
CA HIS A 3 45.41 -9.26 5.98
C HIS A 3 45.67 -9.42 4.48
N ALA A 4 44.96 -10.34 3.82
CA ALA A 4 44.95 -10.46 2.36
C ALA A 4 43.62 -9.89 1.86
N ILE A 5 43.70 -8.68 1.29
CA ILE A 5 42.63 -7.98 0.60
C ILE A 5 42.59 -8.54 -0.83
N SER A 6 41.46 -9.16 -1.20
CA SER A 6 41.22 -9.65 -2.56
C SER A 6 40.35 -8.62 -3.30
N ILE A 7 40.97 -7.86 -4.20
CA ILE A 7 40.30 -6.88 -5.06
C ILE A 7 39.70 -7.65 -6.25
N LEU A 8 38.36 -7.70 -6.32
CA LEU A 8 37.63 -8.22 -7.48
C LEU A 8 37.37 -7.05 -8.44
N ALA A 9 37.99 -7.10 -9.61
CA ALA A 9 37.79 -6.14 -10.69
C ALA A 9 36.43 -6.40 -11.37
N VAL A 10 35.55 -5.38 -11.38
CA VAL A 10 34.29 -5.39 -12.11
C VAL A 10 34.52 -4.69 -13.45
N CYS A 11 34.41 -5.44 -14.54
CA CYS A 11 34.42 -4.93 -15.91
C CYS A 11 33.03 -4.34 -16.25
N VAL A 12 32.97 -3.03 -16.49
CA VAL A 12 31.79 -2.34 -17.03
C VAL A 12 31.87 -2.34 -18.55
N ALA A 13 30.95 -3.02 -19.22
CA ALA A 13 30.77 -2.95 -20.66
C ALA A 13 29.73 -1.87 -21.01
N LEU A 14 30.16 -0.82 -21.71
CA LEU A 14 29.31 0.25 -22.25
C LEU A 14 28.69 -0.22 -23.58
N ALA A 15 27.37 -0.31 -23.64
CA ALA A 15 26.62 -0.48 -24.89
C ALA A 15 26.26 0.89 -25.47
N ALA A 16 26.67 1.15 -26.71
CA ALA A 16 26.39 2.38 -27.46
C ALA A 16 25.11 2.22 -28.29
N CYS A 17 24.15 3.15 -28.12
CA CYS A 17 22.97 3.28 -28.98
C CYS A 17 23.29 4.16 -30.21
N LYS A 18 22.89 3.69 -31.39
CA LYS A 18 22.92 4.41 -32.67
C LYS A 18 21.48 4.56 -33.17
N PRO A 19 21.01 5.77 -33.55
CA PRO A 19 19.78 5.91 -34.30
C PRO A 19 20.07 6.20 -35.79
N ALA A 20 19.33 5.56 -36.68
CA ALA A 20 19.17 5.98 -38.06
C ALA A 20 17.84 5.45 -38.61
N SER A 21 16.95 6.34 -39.03
CA SER A 21 16.11 6.16 -40.22
C SER A 21 15.49 7.50 -40.62
N ASP A 22 15.91 8.00 -41.79
CA ASP A 22 15.21 9.00 -42.59
C ASP A 22 14.04 8.35 -43.33
N GLY A 23 13.07 9.15 -43.80
CA GLY A 23 12.09 8.71 -44.80
C GLY A 23 10.87 9.62 -44.97
N ASP A 24 11.04 10.70 -45.74
CA ASP A 24 10.01 11.57 -46.32
C ASP A 24 9.18 10.86 -47.42
N GLY A 25 7.92 11.29 -47.63
CA GLY A 25 7.07 10.76 -48.69
C GLY A 25 5.62 11.26 -48.67
N ALA A 26 5.36 12.36 -49.39
CA ALA A 26 4.03 12.94 -49.61
C ALA A 26 3.20 12.23 -50.71
N GLN A 27 1.92 11.99 -50.38
CA GLN A 27 0.64 11.95 -51.15
C GLN A 27 0.50 11.25 -52.52
N PRO A 28 -0.72 10.75 -52.80
CA PRO A 28 -1.52 11.43 -53.82
C PRO A 28 -2.99 11.66 -53.42
N VAL A 29 -3.50 12.81 -53.88
CA VAL A 29 -4.90 13.22 -53.99
C VAL A 29 -5.57 12.54 -55.18
N VAL A 30 -6.80 12.05 -55.01
CA VAL A 30 -7.71 11.71 -56.12
C VAL A 30 -9.08 12.34 -55.86
N ASP A 31 -9.52 13.12 -56.84
CA ASP A 31 -10.83 13.76 -56.98
C ASP A 31 -11.99 12.75 -56.99
N ASN A 32 -13.14 13.17 -56.46
CA ASN A 32 -14.45 12.70 -56.93
C ASN A 32 -15.55 13.72 -56.62
N ALA A 33 -16.24 14.16 -57.67
CA ALA A 33 -17.49 14.92 -57.64
C ALA A 33 -18.68 13.97 -57.96
N PRO A 34 -19.95 14.42 -57.90
CA PRO A 34 -20.90 14.12 -56.84
C PRO A 34 -21.99 13.09 -57.22
N ALA A 35 -22.55 12.40 -56.23
CA ALA A 35 -23.80 11.64 -56.35
C ALA A 35 -24.78 12.02 -55.21
N GLU A 36 -26.07 12.01 -55.56
CA GLU A 36 -27.28 12.56 -54.92
C GLU A 36 -27.56 12.17 -53.44
N PRO A 37 -28.42 12.93 -52.72
CA PRO A 37 -28.59 12.81 -51.28
C PRO A 37 -29.49 11.62 -50.91
N THR A 38 -28.96 10.73 -50.07
CA THR A 38 -29.72 9.68 -49.37
C THR A 38 -30.06 10.18 -47.95
N PRO A 39 -31.24 9.84 -47.38
CA PRO A 39 -31.78 10.51 -46.19
C PRO A 39 -30.91 10.30 -44.95
N ALA A 40 -30.74 11.38 -44.18
CA ALA A 40 -30.05 11.40 -42.91
C ALA A 40 -30.61 10.32 -41.96
N GLN A 41 -29.81 9.30 -41.67
CA GLN A 41 -30.01 8.48 -40.48
C GLN A 41 -29.43 9.26 -39.30
N ALA A 42 -30.29 9.56 -38.34
CA ALA A 42 -29.92 10.20 -37.09
C ALA A 42 -28.93 9.30 -36.33
N THR A 43 -27.64 9.65 -36.37
CA THR A 43 -26.68 9.24 -35.35
C THR A 43 -27.10 9.89 -34.04
N THR A 44 -27.67 9.09 -33.16
CA THR A 44 -27.77 9.42 -31.74
C THR A 44 -26.35 9.37 -31.18
N ASP A 45 -25.66 10.50 -31.27
CA ASP A 45 -24.47 10.77 -30.46
C ASP A 45 -24.95 10.88 -29.01
N THR A 46 -24.98 9.73 -28.32
CA THR A 46 -25.18 9.67 -26.88
C THR A 46 -23.79 9.85 -26.28
N PRO A 47 -23.48 10.97 -25.61
CA PRO A 47 -22.21 11.12 -24.93
C PRO A 47 -22.04 9.96 -23.94
N LEU A 48 -20.89 9.29 -23.99
CA LEU A 48 -20.45 8.42 -22.90
C LEU A 48 -20.59 9.22 -21.59
N PRO A 49 -21.26 8.67 -20.56
CA PRO A 49 -21.30 9.34 -19.28
C PRO A 49 -19.85 9.57 -18.81
N PRO A 50 -19.54 10.74 -18.21
CA PRO A 50 -18.23 10.95 -17.63
C PRO A 50 -17.95 9.81 -16.66
N ALA A 51 -16.74 9.25 -16.71
CA ALA A 51 -16.27 8.26 -15.74
C ALA A 51 -16.60 8.80 -14.34
N GLU A 52 -17.41 8.05 -13.58
CA GLU A 52 -17.81 8.46 -12.24
C GLU A 52 -16.54 8.74 -11.44
N ALA A 53 -16.44 9.95 -10.90
CA ALA A 53 -15.38 10.27 -9.96
C ALA A 53 -15.43 9.23 -8.82
N PRO A 54 -14.28 8.71 -8.35
CA PRO A 54 -14.28 7.71 -7.30
C PRO A 54 -15.08 8.26 -6.12
N VAL A 55 -16.04 7.45 -5.64
CA VAL A 55 -16.91 7.81 -4.51
C VAL A 55 -16.00 8.06 -3.30
N ARG A 56 -15.77 9.33 -2.99
CA ARG A 56 -15.03 9.75 -1.80
C ARG A 56 -15.91 9.48 -0.60
N GLY A 57 -15.55 8.47 0.18
CA GLY A 57 -16.14 8.24 1.50
C GLY A 57 -15.93 9.46 2.40
N PRO A 58 -16.66 9.56 3.53
CA PRO A 58 -16.42 10.63 4.49
C PRO A 58 -14.95 10.60 4.95
N ALA A 59 -14.37 11.78 5.16
CA ALA A 59 -13.03 11.88 5.71
C ALA A 59 -12.98 11.20 7.09
N PHE A 60 -11.94 10.40 7.31
CA PHE A 60 -11.66 9.80 8.60
C PHE A 60 -10.97 10.83 9.49
N ASP A 61 -11.40 10.97 10.74
CA ASP A 61 -10.77 11.84 11.74
C ASP A 61 -10.92 11.19 13.12
N LYS A 62 -9.80 10.81 13.73
CA LYS A 62 -9.77 10.15 15.04
C LYS A 62 -8.59 10.66 15.85
N THR A 63 -8.83 11.02 17.11
CA THR A 63 -7.75 11.31 18.07
C THR A 63 -7.69 10.20 19.10
N LEU A 64 -6.48 9.70 19.35
CA LEU A 64 -6.17 8.65 20.30
C LEU A 64 -5.05 9.12 21.23
N GLU A 65 -5.00 8.60 22.45
CA GLU A 65 -3.90 8.88 23.39
C GLU A 65 -3.54 7.63 24.18
N LEU A 66 -2.25 7.37 24.32
CA LEU A 66 -1.72 6.28 25.15
C LEU A 66 -0.47 6.79 25.86
N GLN A 67 -0.39 6.53 27.17
CA GLN A 67 0.75 6.91 28.01
C GLN A 67 1.14 8.40 27.86
N GLY A 68 0.17 9.30 27.64
CA GLY A 68 0.41 10.74 27.48
C GLY A 68 1.00 11.18 26.13
N ILE A 69 1.03 10.31 25.13
CA ILE A 69 1.33 10.66 23.73
C ILE A 69 0.02 10.56 22.94
N GLY A 70 -0.35 11.67 22.29
CA GLY A 70 -1.54 11.76 21.46
C GLY A 70 -1.23 11.58 19.98
N PHE A 71 -2.20 11.06 19.23
CA PHE A 71 -2.15 10.91 17.78
C PHE A 71 -3.47 11.36 17.18
N HIS A 72 -3.43 12.41 16.36
CA HIS A 72 -4.55 12.82 15.52
C HIS A 72 -4.37 12.21 14.13
N VAL A 73 -5.25 11.27 13.78
CA VAL A 73 -5.23 10.53 12.53
C VAL A 73 -6.32 11.06 11.61
N GLN A 74 -5.92 11.56 10.45
CA GLN A 74 -6.82 12.07 9.43
C GLN A 74 -6.63 11.28 8.13
N GLY A 75 -7.72 10.78 7.56
CA GLY A 75 -7.72 10.03 6.30
C GLY A 75 -8.63 10.69 5.27
N GLY A 76 -8.13 10.89 4.06
CA GLY A 76 -8.89 11.53 2.98
C GLY A 76 -8.01 11.71 1.73
N ASP A 77 -8.66 11.82 0.57
CA ASP A 77 -7.98 12.10 -0.71
C ASP A 77 -6.83 11.13 -1.07
N GLY A 78 -6.96 9.85 -0.68
CA GLY A 78 -5.91 8.84 -0.93
C GLY A 78 -4.69 9.00 -0.04
N GLN A 79 -4.80 9.73 1.07
CA GLN A 79 -3.74 9.92 2.04
C GLN A 79 -4.22 9.68 3.46
N VAL A 80 -3.26 9.38 4.33
CA VAL A 80 -3.39 9.46 5.79
C VAL A 80 -2.35 10.42 6.33
N THR A 81 -2.76 11.31 7.22
CA THR A 81 -1.87 12.18 7.99
C THR A 81 -2.01 11.86 9.47
N VAL A 82 -0.89 11.62 10.13
CA VAL A 82 -0.81 11.40 11.58
C VAL A 82 -0.04 12.55 12.20
N THR A 83 -0.72 13.32 13.05
CA THR A 83 -0.12 14.41 13.82
C THR A 83 0.06 13.97 15.27
N PRO A 84 1.30 13.71 15.72
CA PRO A 84 1.54 13.38 17.11
C PRO A 84 1.45 14.60 18.02
N THR A 85 1.18 14.38 19.31
CA THR A 85 1.30 15.39 20.37
C THR A 85 1.96 14.77 21.60
N GLY A 86 2.68 15.60 22.37
CA GLY A 86 3.36 15.15 23.59
C GLY A 86 4.75 14.53 23.37
N LEU A 87 5.26 14.47 22.13
CA LEU A 87 6.62 14.04 21.86
C LEU A 87 7.64 15.12 22.25
N GLU A 88 8.78 14.73 22.80
CA GLU A 88 9.78 15.66 23.32
C GLU A 88 10.58 16.41 22.24
N ALA A 89 10.81 15.80 21.07
CA ALA A 89 11.73 16.35 20.07
C ALA A 89 11.02 16.86 18.80
N SER A 90 10.08 16.10 18.24
CA SER A 90 9.32 16.52 17.07
C SER A 90 7.88 16.04 17.16
N ASN A 91 6.95 16.96 16.88
CA ASN A 91 5.53 16.66 16.73
C ASN A 91 5.05 16.95 15.29
N GLU A 92 5.96 16.89 14.31
CA GLU A 92 5.61 17.14 12.91
C GLU A 92 4.67 16.05 12.37
N PRO A 93 3.65 16.42 11.57
CA PRO A 93 2.77 15.44 10.94
C PRO A 93 3.52 14.54 9.96
N MET A 94 3.14 13.26 9.93
CA MET A 94 3.59 12.30 8.92
C MET A 94 2.44 11.94 7.98
N THR A 95 2.64 12.17 6.68
CA THR A 95 1.65 11.86 5.64
C THR A 95 2.11 10.69 4.77
N ARG A 96 1.21 9.76 4.46
CA ARG A 96 1.45 8.61 3.57
C ARG A 96 0.31 8.49 2.56
N ASP A 97 0.65 8.16 1.33
CA ASP A 97 -0.34 7.76 0.33
C ASP A 97 -0.89 6.37 0.68
N ILE A 98 -2.18 6.17 0.40
CA ILE A 98 -2.90 4.92 0.61
C ILE A 98 -3.72 4.58 -0.64
N ASP A 99 -3.79 3.30 -0.98
CA ASP A 99 -4.68 2.79 -2.03
C ASP A 99 -5.98 2.25 -1.42
N GLY A 100 -6.86 3.17 -1.04
CA GLY A 100 -8.11 2.83 -0.36
C GLY A 100 -8.59 3.92 0.58
N GLN A 101 -9.32 3.51 1.62
CA GLN A 101 -9.89 4.39 2.63
C GLN A 101 -9.48 3.93 4.04
N VAL A 102 -9.18 4.88 4.91
CA VAL A 102 -8.90 4.57 6.32
C VAL A 102 -10.17 3.97 6.95
N LYS A 103 -10.02 2.77 7.50
CA LYS A 103 -11.07 2.00 8.19
C LYS A 103 -11.11 2.35 9.67
N ASP A 104 -9.98 2.27 10.34
CA ASP A 104 -9.82 2.57 11.76
C ASP A 104 -8.35 2.83 12.11
N ALA A 105 -8.11 3.33 13.33
CA ALA A 105 -6.79 3.44 13.92
C ALA A 105 -6.77 2.94 15.37
N GLU A 106 -5.72 2.23 15.75
CA GLU A 106 -5.50 1.67 17.09
C GLU A 106 -4.13 2.11 17.64
N LEU A 107 -4.03 2.22 18.97
CA LEU A 107 -2.75 2.41 19.65
C LEU A 107 -2.34 1.11 20.33
N ALA A 108 -1.03 0.87 20.36
CA ALA A 108 -0.44 -0.21 21.13
C ALA A 108 0.95 0.16 21.63
N ASP A 109 1.56 -0.78 22.34
CA ASP A 109 2.95 -0.76 22.79
C ASP A 109 3.44 -2.21 22.62
N LEU A 110 3.64 -2.62 21.36
CA LEU A 110 3.82 -4.04 21.02
C LEU A 110 5.13 -4.60 21.55
N ASP A 111 6.18 -3.78 21.65
CA ASP A 111 7.47 -4.18 22.20
C ASP A 111 7.60 -3.90 23.71
N ALA A 112 6.60 -3.27 24.32
CA ALA A 112 6.48 -2.99 25.75
C ALA A 112 7.59 -2.08 26.29
N ASP A 113 8.03 -1.10 25.48
CA ASP A 113 9.08 -0.16 25.85
C ASP A 113 8.55 1.12 26.55
N GLY A 114 7.23 1.26 26.67
CA GLY A 114 6.57 2.43 27.27
C GLY A 114 6.44 3.62 26.31
N SER A 115 6.50 3.34 25.01
CA SER A 115 6.58 4.30 23.94
C SER A 115 5.59 3.87 22.83
N PRO A 116 4.39 4.46 22.75
CA PRO A 116 3.30 3.87 21.98
C PRO A 116 3.53 3.93 20.46
N GLU A 117 2.92 2.98 19.76
CA GLU A 117 2.73 3.00 18.31
C GLU A 117 1.29 3.28 17.93
N VAL A 118 1.09 3.79 16.72
CA VAL A 118 -0.21 3.93 16.07
C VAL A 118 -0.28 3.06 14.82
N TYR A 119 -1.37 2.31 14.69
CA TYR A 119 -1.65 1.42 13.55
C TYR A 119 -2.93 1.90 12.87
N VAL A 120 -2.83 2.31 11.60
CA VAL A 120 -3.96 2.79 10.80
C VAL A 120 -4.29 1.74 9.73
N PHE A 121 -5.49 1.18 9.82
CA PHE A 121 -5.97 0.14 8.93
C PHE A 121 -6.67 0.75 7.72
N VAL A 122 -6.38 0.21 6.54
CA VAL A 122 -6.92 0.72 5.28
C VAL A 122 -7.74 -0.38 4.61
N THR A 123 -9.01 -0.07 4.33
CA THR A 123 -9.83 -0.87 3.40
C THR A 123 -9.33 -0.60 1.98
N PRO A 124 -8.92 -1.62 1.22
CA PRO A 124 -8.35 -1.43 -0.11
C PRO A 124 -9.41 -0.95 -1.12
N ALA A 125 -8.97 -0.21 -2.15
CA ALA A 125 -9.87 0.28 -3.20
C ALA A 125 -10.41 -0.83 -4.12
N SER A 126 -9.69 -1.96 -4.22
CA SER A 126 -10.06 -3.09 -5.08
C SER A 126 -10.41 -4.32 -4.26
N GLU A 127 -11.48 -5.01 -4.64
CA GLU A 127 -11.81 -6.32 -4.09
C GLU A 127 -10.67 -7.32 -4.37
N GLY A 128 -10.35 -8.16 -3.39
CA GLY A 128 -9.26 -9.13 -3.50
C GLY A 128 -7.85 -8.57 -3.24
N ALA A 129 -7.70 -7.25 -3.12
CA ALA A 129 -6.43 -6.65 -2.74
C ALA A 129 -6.17 -6.78 -1.21
N PRO A 130 -4.90 -6.81 -0.76
CA PRO A 130 -4.56 -6.79 0.66
C PRO A 130 -5.04 -5.56 1.39
N ALA A 131 -5.61 -5.77 2.59
CA ALA A 131 -5.83 -4.66 3.51
C ALA A 131 -4.50 -3.95 3.82
N GLY A 132 -4.53 -2.63 3.74
CA GLY A 132 -3.37 -1.79 3.95
C GLY A 132 -3.14 -1.49 5.43
N LEU A 133 -1.89 -1.15 5.74
CA LEU A 133 -1.45 -0.68 7.04
C LEU A 133 -0.53 0.51 6.86
N VAL A 134 -0.83 1.60 7.55
CA VAL A 134 0.14 2.68 7.80
C VAL A 134 0.38 2.74 9.30
N ALA A 135 1.64 2.67 9.72
CA ALA A 135 1.95 2.57 11.13
C ALA A 135 3.22 3.34 11.50
N PHE A 136 3.24 3.92 12.70
CA PHE A 136 4.34 4.72 13.23
C PHE A 136 4.62 4.38 14.68
N ALA A 137 5.90 4.37 15.06
CA ALA A 137 6.34 4.21 16.45
C ALA A 137 6.81 5.54 17.02
N ALA A 138 6.40 5.87 18.25
CA ALA A 138 6.91 7.02 18.98
C ALA A 138 8.24 6.67 19.65
N ASN A 139 9.36 6.78 18.93
CA ASN A 139 10.69 6.39 19.41
C ASN A 139 11.08 7.09 20.71
N LYS A 140 11.10 6.33 21.81
CA LYS A 140 11.42 6.82 23.16
C LYS A 140 10.66 8.08 23.53
N ARG A 141 9.46 8.27 22.98
CA ARG A 141 8.56 9.42 23.18
C ARG A 141 9.13 10.73 22.65
N LYS A 142 10.04 10.68 21.67
CA LYS A 142 10.74 11.87 21.12
C LYS A 142 10.34 12.22 19.70
N SER A 143 10.18 11.22 18.84
CA SER A 143 9.94 11.41 17.40
C SER A 143 9.25 10.19 16.79
N LEU A 144 8.55 10.39 15.68
CA LEU A 144 7.96 9.28 14.93
C LEU A 144 8.95 8.66 13.92
N SER A 145 8.79 7.37 13.66
CA SER A 145 9.37 6.67 12.50
C SER A 145 8.37 5.67 11.96
N ASP A 146 8.50 5.30 10.69
CA ASP A 146 7.68 4.26 10.08
C ASP A 146 7.86 2.90 10.76
N ILE A 147 6.76 2.15 10.79
CA ILE A 147 6.73 0.71 11.03
C ILE A 147 6.42 0.04 9.69
N TYR A 148 7.38 -0.68 9.16
CA TYR A 148 7.26 -1.37 7.88
C TYR A 148 6.63 -2.75 8.04
N LEU A 149 5.61 -3.04 7.24
CA LEU A 149 5.07 -4.38 7.05
C LEU A 149 5.31 -4.77 5.59
N ALA A 150 6.06 -5.86 5.38
CA ALA A 150 6.29 -6.38 4.04
C ALA A 150 4.96 -6.75 3.35
N PRO A 151 4.83 -6.54 2.03
CA PRO A 151 3.71 -7.03 1.25
C PRO A 151 3.48 -8.53 1.49
N LEU A 152 2.21 -8.94 1.68
CA LEU A 152 1.88 -10.36 1.91
C LEU A 152 2.39 -11.26 0.77
N ALA A 153 2.34 -10.76 -0.47
CA ALA A 153 2.76 -11.47 -1.67
C ALA A 153 4.26 -11.83 -1.68
N ASP A 154 5.09 -11.16 -0.88
CA ASP A 154 6.53 -11.44 -0.78
C ASP A 154 6.81 -12.68 0.09
N ASP A 155 5.80 -13.20 0.78
CA ASP A 155 5.85 -14.38 1.63
C ASP A 155 4.99 -15.50 1.03
N GLN A 156 5.62 -16.40 0.27
CA GLN A 156 4.93 -17.47 -0.46
C GLN A 156 4.11 -18.38 0.46
N ASP A 157 4.63 -18.69 1.65
CA ASP A 157 3.93 -19.54 2.63
C ASP A 157 2.69 -18.83 3.20
N ALA A 158 2.77 -17.50 3.39
CA ALA A 158 1.64 -16.73 3.87
C ALA A 158 0.59 -16.51 2.79
N ALA A 159 1.00 -16.23 1.55
CA ALA A 159 0.14 -15.83 0.45
C ALA A 159 -0.56 -17.00 -0.28
N ASP A 160 -0.21 -18.25 -0.02
CA ASP A 160 -0.84 -19.40 -0.68
C ASP A 160 -2.37 -19.45 -0.45
N GLY A 161 -3.17 -19.63 -1.49
CA GLY A 161 -4.63 -19.64 -1.39
C GLY A 161 -5.28 -18.29 -1.01
N TYR A 162 -4.50 -17.20 -0.96
CA TYR A 162 -5.00 -15.86 -0.64
C TYR A 162 -5.84 -15.25 -1.78
N LYS A 163 -6.99 -14.66 -1.44
CA LYS A 163 -7.90 -13.95 -2.37
C LYS A 163 -8.56 -12.70 -1.76
N GLY A 164 -7.91 -12.05 -0.80
CA GLY A 164 -8.48 -10.90 -0.09
C GLY A 164 -9.37 -11.29 1.09
N GLY A 165 -10.11 -10.30 1.59
CA GLY A 165 -10.94 -10.46 2.79
C GLY A 165 -10.14 -10.36 4.08
N ASP A 166 -9.02 -9.64 4.06
CA ASP A 166 -8.14 -9.46 5.21
C ASP A 166 -8.82 -8.68 6.34
N GLU A 167 -8.64 -9.18 7.55
CA GLU A 167 -8.82 -8.44 8.78
C GLU A 167 -7.46 -8.26 9.45
N ILE A 168 -7.10 -7.02 9.73
CA ILE A 168 -5.90 -6.68 10.50
C ILE A 168 -6.35 -6.07 11.84
N ALA A 169 -5.74 -6.50 12.93
CA ALA A 169 -6.02 -5.98 14.27
C ALA A 169 -4.78 -6.08 15.17
N VAL A 170 -4.71 -5.19 16.17
CA VAL A 170 -3.81 -5.40 17.31
C VAL A 170 -4.47 -6.37 18.30
N VAL A 171 -3.72 -7.39 18.71
CA VAL A 171 -4.15 -8.36 19.73
C VAL A 171 -3.01 -8.59 20.70
N GLU A 172 -3.22 -8.21 21.97
CA GLU A 172 -2.17 -8.19 22.99
C GLU A 172 -0.96 -7.38 22.50
N ASN A 173 0.21 -8.01 22.39
CA ASN A 173 1.45 -7.37 21.93
C ASN A 173 1.82 -7.81 20.50
N ARG A 174 0.82 -8.12 19.67
CA ARG A 174 1.01 -8.53 18.28
C ARG A 174 0.07 -7.83 17.32
N LEU A 175 0.53 -7.67 16.09
CA LEU A 175 -0.35 -7.42 14.96
C LEU A 175 -0.77 -8.76 14.36
N ILE A 176 -2.06 -8.91 14.09
CA ILE A 176 -2.64 -10.12 13.50
C ILE A 176 -3.27 -9.76 12.16
N ARG A 177 -2.97 -10.53 11.11
CA ARG A 177 -3.70 -10.51 9.83
C ARG A 177 -4.43 -11.84 9.65
N ARG A 178 -5.72 -11.83 9.34
CA ARG A 178 -6.53 -13.02 9.07
C ARG A 178 -7.22 -12.89 7.73
N PHE A 179 -7.36 -13.98 6.99
CA PHE A 179 -8.12 -14.01 5.73
C PHE A 179 -8.62 -15.42 5.42
N PRO A 180 -9.75 -15.55 4.69
CA PRO A 180 -10.24 -16.84 4.21
C PRO A 180 -9.29 -17.45 3.16
N LEU A 181 -9.19 -18.77 3.14
CA LEU A 181 -8.43 -19.50 2.13
C LEU A 181 -9.31 -20.03 1.01
N VAL A 182 -8.84 -19.88 -0.23
CA VAL A 182 -9.46 -20.39 -1.45
C VAL A 182 -8.57 -21.46 -2.06
N GLY A 183 -9.16 -22.60 -2.44
CA GLY A 183 -8.46 -23.72 -3.05
C GLY A 183 -8.03 -23.45 -4.50
N GLU A 184 -7.23 -24.35 -5.07
CA GLU A 184 -6.81 -24.28 -6.47
C GLU A 184 -7.99 -24.36 -7.46
N ASP A 185 -9.10 -24.98 -7.04
CA ASP A 185 -10.37 -25.06 -7.78
C ASP A 185 -11.18 -23.76 -7.72
N GLY A 186 -10.67 -22.73 -7.03
CA GLY A 186 -11.32 -21.44 -6.84
C GLY A 186 -12.44 -21.45 -5.80
N GLN A 187 -12.66 -22.56 -5.07
CA GLN A 187 -13.71 -22.66 -4.07
C GLN A 187 -13.21 -22.28 -2.67
N PRO A 188 -14.07 -21.69 -1.80
CA PRO A 188 -13.72 -21.47 -0.40
C PRO A 188 -13.40 -22.80 0.28
N THR A 189 -12.25 -22.87 0.96
CA THR A 189 -11.85 -24.06 1.72
C THR A 189 -12.63 -24.21 3.04
N GLY A 190 -13.29 -23.14 3.48
CA GLY A 190 -13.91 -23.02 4.80
C GLY A 190 -12.91 -22.72 5.93
N LYS A 191 -11.60 -22.70 5.64
CA LYS A 191 -10.55 -22.36 6.60
C LYS A 191 -10.21 -20.88 6.59
N THR A 192 -9.69 -20.39 7.70
CA THR A 192 -9.07 -19.08 7.83
C THR A 192 -7.58 -19.23 8.12
N ARG A 193 -6.74 -18.47 7.42
CA ARG A 193 -5.33 -18.33 7.78
C ARG A 193 -5.15 -17.12 8.69
N GLN A 194 -4.31 -17.28 9.69
CA GLN A 194 -3.85 -16.21 10.57
C GLN A 194 -2.33 -16.09 10.49
N VAL A 195 -1.85 -14.87 10.22
CA VAL A 195 -0.44 -14.49 10.31
C VAL A 195 -0.27 -13.56 11.50
N VAL A 196 0.69 -13.88 12.35
CA VAL A 196 1.05 -13.12 13.56
C VAL A 196 2.36 -12.41 13.31
N TYR A 197 2.42 -11.11 13.57
CA TYR A 197 3.61 -10.30 13.43
C TYR A 197 4.05 -9.73 14.77
N ARG A 198 5.36 -9.71 14.99
CA ARG A 198 6.03 -9.06 16.12
C ARG A 198 6.76 -7.81 15.63
N LEU A 199 6.71 -6.76 16.44
CA LEU A 199 7.49 -5.54 16.21
C LEU A 199 8.98 -5.78 16.53
N MET A 200 9.86 -5.44 15.59
CA MET A 200 11.31 -5.63 15.68
C MET A 200 12.04 -4.39 15.16
N PRO A 201 13.25 -4.07 15.68
CA PRO A 201 14.07 -3.00 15.11
C PRO A 201 14.48 -3.30 13.66
N GLY A 202 14.30 -2.32 12.78
CA GLY A 202 14.79 -2.33 11.39
C GLY A 202 15.97 -1.40 11.17
N GLU A 203 16.46 -1.30 9.93
CA GLU A 203 17.61 -0.43 9.59
C GLU A 203 17.29 1.06 9.74
N ALA A 204 16.05 1.47 9.43
CA ALA A 204 15.62 2.87 9.38
C ALA A 204 14.36 3.16 10.24
N GLY A 205 14.01 2.26 11.15
CA GLY A 205 12.77 2.34 11.93
C GLY A 205 12.43 0.99 12.50
N TRP A 206 11.18 0.58 12.33
CA TRP A 206 10.66 -0.68 12.86
C TRP A 206 10.10 -1.56 11.76
N VAL A 207 10.08 -2.87 12.00
CA VAL A 207 9.54 -3.86 11.08
C VAL A 207 8.58 -4.77 11.83
N LEU A 208 7.45 -5.07 11.22
CA LEU A 208 6.55 -6.13 11.64
C LEU A 208 7.00 -7.45 10.98
N GLU A 209 7.77 -8.23 11.72
CA GLU A 209 8.29 -9.51 11.26
C GLU A 209 7.29 -10.64 11.52
N LYS A 210 7.10 -11.53 10.55
CA LYS A 210 6.27 -12.72 10.69
C LYS A 210 6.82 -13.58 11.83
N GLU A 211 6.02 -13.76 12.89
CA GLU A 211 6.33 -14.65 14.00
C GLU A 211 5.73 -16.04 13.80
N ARG A 212 4.48 -16.13 13.31
CA ARG A 212 3.75 -17.39 13.21
C ARG A 212 2.65 -17.37 12.16
N ILE A 213 2.41 -18.52 11.53
CA ILE A 213 1.23 -18.79 10.69
C ILE A 213 0.43 -19.94 11.32
N SER A 214 -0.90 -19.87 11.23
CA SER A 214 -1.81 -20.97 11.56
C SER A 214 -3.05 -20.96 10.68
N GLU A 215 -3.67 -22.12 10.50
CA GLU A 215 -4.97 -22.29 9.86
C GLU A 215 -5.95 -22.94 10.84
N PHE A 216 -7.22 -22.57 10.75
CA PHE A 216 -8.30 -23.17 11.53
C PHE A 216 -9.62 -23.17 10.75
#